data_AF-A0A7S2W060-F1
#
_entry.id   AF-A0A7S2W060-F1
#
_cell.length_a   1.000
_cell.length_b   1.000
_cell.length_c   1.000
_cell.angle_alpha   90.00
_cell.angle_beta   90.00
_cell.angle_gamma   90.00
#
_symmetry.space_group_name_H-M   'P 1'
#
loop_
_entity.id
_entity.type
_entity.pdbx_description
1 polymer ?
#
loop_
_entity_poly.entity_id
_entity_poly.type
_entity_poly.pdbx_seq_one_letter_code
_entity_poly.pdbx_strand_id
1 'polypeptide(L)'
;QDQIGRLEALGFEWITSKVSITFDERFIALAAYKAKHGDCNAPQTPSSEYYSLGAWCSEIRQSYKKIQQGKTSLRNPLSQDQIGRLEALGFEWITSKVSITFDERFIALAAYKAKHGDCNAPQTPSSEYYSLGAWCSEIRQSYKKIQQGKTSLRNPL
;
A
#
# COMPACT_ATOMS: atom_id res chain seq x y z
N GLN A 1 -16.73 -39.03 -20.55
CA GLN A 1 -15.96 -39.10 -19.29
C GLN A 1 -14.59 -39.66 -19.66
N ASP A 2 -13.69 -38.86 -20.27
CA ASP A 2 -12.38 -39.39 -20.70
C ASP A 2 -11.35 -38.28 -21.05
N GLN A 3 -11.33 -37.18 -20.29
CA GLN A 3 -10.31 -36.14 -20.49
C GLN A 3 -9.14 -36.28 -19.50
N ILE A 4 -9.41 -36.79 -18.30
CA ILE A 4 -8.41 -36.95 -17.24
C ILE A 4 -7.47 -38.13 -17.56
N GLY A 5 -8.00 -39.29 -17.99
CA GLY A 5 -7.18 -40.46 -18.33
C GLY A 5 -6.22 -40.24 -19.50
N ARG A 6 -6.59 -39.38 -20.46
CA ARG A 6 -5.71 -39.00 -21.59
C ARG A 6 -4.52 -38.14 -21.14
N LEU A 7 -4.69 -37.34 -20.08
CA LEU A 7 -3.63 -36.52 -19.51
C LEU A 7 -2.67 -37.38 -18.68
N GLU A 8 -3.19 -38.32 -17.89
CA GLU A 8 -2.37 -39.25 -17.10
C GLU A 8 -1.49 -40.16 -17.97
N ALA A 9 -2.01 -40.63 -19.11
CA ALA A 9 -1.26 -41.46 -20.06
C ALA A 9 -0.06 -40.73 -20.71
N LEU A 10 -0.06 -39.39 -20.70
CA LEU A 10 1.03 -38.54 -21.20
C LEU A 10 2.03 -38.18 -20.09
N GLY A 11 1.88 -38.72 -18.88
CA GLY A 11 2.68 -38.33 -17.73
C GLY A 11 2.42 -36.90 -17.27
N PHE A 12 1.19 -36.40 -17.46
CA PHE A 12 0.83 -35.05 -17.03
C PHE A 12 0.90 -34.96 -15.51
N GLU A 13 1.95 -34.32 -15.00
CA GLU A 13 2.12 -34.08 -13.58
C GLU A 13 1.11 -33.04 -13.11
N TRP A 14 0.18 -33.45 -12.24
CA TRP A 14 -0.80 -32.57 -11.60
C TRP A 14 -0.15 -31.76 -10.48
N ILE A 15 0.92 -31.02 -10.80
CA ILE A 15 1.59 -30.12 -9.87
C ILE A 15 0.67 -28.91 -9.65
N THR A 16 -0.18 -29.01 -8.64
CA THR A 16 -1.04 -27.91 -8.16
C THR A 16 -0.37 -27.10 -7.06
N SER A 17 0.88 -27.40 -6.71
CA SER A 17 1.65 -26.57 -5.79
C SER A 17 1.92 -25.23 -6.46
N LYS A 18 1.10 -24.23 -6.11
CA LYS A 18 1.57 -22.83 -6.13
C LYS A 18 2.91 -22.85 -5.41
N VAL A 19 4.00 -22.69 -6.14
CA VAL A 19 5.33 -22.48 -5.57
C VAL A 19 5.19 -21.23 -4.70
N SER A 20 5.04 -21.45 -3.40
CA SER A 20 4.94 -20.38 -2.43
C SER A 20 6.33 -19.81 -2.28
N ILE A 21 6.61 -18.72 -3.00
CA ILE A 21 7.89 -18.00 -2.89
C ILE A 21 8.08 -17.63 -1.42
N THR A 22 9.17 -18.09 -0.85
CA THR A 22 9.52 -17.93 0.57
C THR A 22 9.94 -16.49 0.87
N PHE A 23 9.96 -16.12 2.15
CA PHE A 23 10.48 -14.83 2.58
C PHE A 23 11.94 -14.64 2.13
N ASP A 24 12.77 -15.68 2.23
CA ASP A 24 14.20 -15.58 1.90
C ASP A 24 14.43 -15.31 0.41
N GLU A 25 13.67 -15.98 -0.46
CA GLU A 25 13.73 -15.72 -1.91
C GLU A 25 13.29 -14.29 -2.24
N ARG A 26 12.24 -13.78 -1.58
CA ARG A 26 11.80 -12.39 -1.73
C ARG A 26 12.81 -11.39 -1.19
N PHE A 27 13.45 -11.70 -0.07
CA PHE A 27 14.48 -10.87 0.55
C PHE A 27 15.72 -10.75 -0.36
N ILE A 28 16.16 -11.86 -0.97
CA ILE A 28 17.25 -11.86 -1.94
C ILE A 28 16.88 -11.02 -3.17
N ALA A 29 15.67 -11.18 -3.70
CA ALA A 29 15.19 -10.38 -4.82
C ALA A 29 15.12 -8.87 -4.49
N LEU A 30 14.71 -8.53 -3.27
CA LEU A 30 14.70 -7.15 -2.77
C LEU A 30 16.11 -6.57 -2.64
N ALA A 31 17.06 -7.35 -2.13
CA ALA A 31 18.46 -6.91 -2.03
C ALA A 31 19.07 -6.67 -3.42
N ALA A 32 18.80 -7.54 -4.38
CA ALA A 32 19.21 -7.36 -5.77
C ALA A 32 18.56 -6.12 -6.41
N TYR A 33 17.27 -5.88 -6.13
CA TYR A 33 16.58 -4.69 -6.58
C TYR A 33 17.23 -3.42 -6.02
N LYS A 34 17.50 -3.37 -4.70
CA LYS A 34 18.18 -2.24 -4.06
C LYS A 34 19.56 -1.99 -4.65
N ALA A 35 20.34 -3.04 -4.90
CA ALA A 35 21.65 -2.90 -5.52
C ALA A 35 21.57 -2.27 -6.92
N LYS A 36 20.51 -2.54 -7.69
CA LYS A 36 20.31 -2.02 -9.05
C LYS A 36 19.68 -0.62 -9.08
N HIS A 37 18.74 -0.32 -8.19
CA HIS A 37 17.89 0.89 -8.25
C HIS A 37 18.16 1.89 -7.12
N GLY A 38 18.94 1.51 -6.10
CA GLY A 38 19.31 2.37 -4.98
C GLY A 38 18.32 2.38 -3.82
N ASP A 39 17.10 1.87 -4.01
CA ASP A 39 16.06 1.83 -2.98
C ASP A 39 15.31 0.48 -2.94
N CYS A 40 14.42 0.33 -1.96
CA CYS A 40 13.55 -0.83 -1.81
C CYS A 40 12.13 -0.59 -2.34
N ASN A 41 11.96 0.41 -3.22
CA ASN A 41 10.66 0.91 -3.68
C ASN A 41 10.25 0.30 -5.02
N ALA A 42 10.24 -1.03 -5.06
CA ALA A 42 9.83 -1.77 -6.25
C ALA A 42 8.42 -1.36 -6.73
N PRO A 43 8.24 -1.07 -8.04
CA PRO A 43 6.99 -0.58 -8.58
C PRO A 43 5.87 -1.62 -8.50
N GLN A 44 4.64 -1.14 -8.29
CA GLN A 44 3.41 -1.94 -8.27
C GLN A 44 2.61 -1.84 -9.57
N THR A 45 3.22 -1.36 -10.65
CA THR A 45 2.56 -1.28 -11.95
C THR A 45 2.59 -2.65 -12.62
N PRO A 46 1.45 -3.20 -13.09
CA PRO A 46 1.38 -4.54 -13.69
C PRO A 46 2.29 -4.77 -14.90
N SER A 47 2.69 -3.71 -15.61
CA SER A 47 3.63 -3.78 -16.74
C SER A 47 5.10 -3.86 -16.32
N SER A 48 5.42 -3.74 -15.03
CA SER A 48 6.79 -3.80 -14.55
C SER A 48 7.24 -5.24 -14.30
N GLU A 49 8.47 -5.56 -14.70
CA GLU A 49 9.15 -6.82 -14.33
C GLU A 49 9.24 -7.01 -12.81
N TYR A 50 9.20 -5.92 -12.03
CA TYR A 50 9.26 -5.93 -10.57
C TYR A 50 7.89 -5.92 -9.89
N TYR A 51 6.79 -6.02 -10.64
CA TYR A 51 5.42 -5.96 -10.10
C TYR A 51 5.20 -6.91 -8.93
N SER A 52 5.65 -8.17 -9.07
CA SER A 52 5.53 -9.20 -8.03
C SER A 52 6.28 -8.83 -6.75
N LEU A 53 7.45 -8.19 -6.89
CA LEU A 53 8.26 -7.72 -5.76
C LEU A 53 7.62 -6.49 -5.11
N GLY A 54 7.10 -5.54 -5.90
CA GLY A 54 6.39 -4.37 -5.40
C GLY A 54 5.11 -4.73 -4.65
N ALA A 55 4.35 -5.72 -5.14
CA ALA A 55 3.17 -6.25 -4.46
C ALA A 55 3.54 -6.88 -3.11
N TRP A 56 4.58 -7.71 -3.08
CA TRP A 56 5.11 -8.28 -1.83
C TRP A 56 5.56 -7.20 -0.84
N CYS A 57 6.27 -6.14 -1.31
CA CYS A 57 6.65 -4.99 -0.49
C CYS A 57 5.41 -4.29 0.13
N SER A 58 4.30 -4.21 -0.60
CA SER A 58 3.01 -3.71 -0.08
C SER A 58 2.49 -4.56 1.07
N GLU A 59 2.49 -5.87 0.87
CA GLU A 59 1.95 -6.83 1.83
C GLU A 59 2.73 -6.82 3.14
N ILE A 60 4.07 -6.81 3.07
CA ILE A 60 4.91 -6.73 4.28
C ILE A 60 4.73 -5.39 5.02
N ARG A 61 4.57 -4.26 4.30
CA ARG A 61 4.26 -2.96 4.95
C ARG A 61 2.91 -2.98 5.66
N GLN A 62 1.89 -3.61 5.08
CA GLN A 62 0.58 -3.77 5.72
C GLN A 62 0.66 -4.69 6.94
N SER A 63 1.40 -5.79 6.85
CA SER A 63 1.63 -6.69 7.99
C SER A 63 2.36 -5.98 9.12
N TYR A 64 3.41 -5.19 8.82
CA TYR A 64 4.12 -4.38 9.80
C TYR A 64 3.20 -3.36 10.49
N LYS A 65 2.37 -2.64 9.72
CA LYS A 65 1.36 -1.72 10.29
C LYS A 65 0.40 -2.42 11.25
N LYS A 66 -0.02 -3.65 10.96
CA LYS A 66 -0.87 -4.44 11.86
C LYS A 66 -0.13 -4.81 13.15
N ILE A 67 1.13 -5.25 13.04
CA ILE A 67 1.98 -5.57 14.20
C ILE A 67 2.13 -4.35 15.10
N GLN A 68 2.36 -3.16 14.54
CA GLN A 68 2.43 -1.90 15.29
C GLN A 68 1.11 -1.54 16.01
N GLN A 69 -0.02 -2.05 15.54
CA GLN A 69 -1.33 -1.90 16.20
C GLN A 69 -1.64 -3.04 17.19
N GLY A 70 -0.67 -3.91 17.50
CA GLY A 70 -0.87 -5.09 18.35
C GLY A 70 -1.69 -6.20 17.67
N LYS A 71 -1.82 -6.19 16.33
CA LYS A 71 -2.59 -7.16 15.56
C LYS A 71 -1.67 -8.10 14.78
N THR A 72 -2.04 -9.37 14.72
CA THR A 72 -1.33 -10.37 13.92
C THR A 72 -1.86 -10.41 12.48
N SER A 73 -0.96 -10.46 11.50
CA SER A 73 -1.33 -10.69 10.10
C SER A 73 -1.33 -12.20 9.81
N LEU A 74 -2.52 -12.78 9.54
CA LEU A 74 -2.64 -14.21 9.24
C LEU A 74 -2.16 -14.58 7.84
N ARG A 75 -2.14 -13.63 6.89
CA ARG A 75 -1.79 -13.89 5.49
C ARG A 75 -0.30 -13.81 5.20
N ASN A 76 0.42 -12.98 5.95
CA ASN A 76 1.86 -12.80 5.78
C ASN A 76 2.47 -12.41 7.15
N PRO A 77 2.62 -13.38 8.07
CA PRO A 77 3.18 -13.11 9.39
C PRO A 77 4.64 -12.71 9.24
N LEU A 78 4.99 -11.53 9.76
CA LEU A 78 6.37 -11.07 9.87
C LEU A 78 6.89 -11.42 11.27
N SER A 79 7.98 -12.16 11.33
CA SER A 79 8.71 -12.36 12.58
C SER A 79 9.58 -11.14 12.90
N GLN A 80 9.97 -11.00 14.17
CA GLN A 80 10.88 -9.92 14.58
C GLN A 80 12.24 -10.02 13.88
N ASP A 81 12.72 -11.24 13.62
CA ASP A 81 13.96 -11.48 12.86
C ASP A 81 13.86 -10.97 11.42
N GLN A 82 12.74 -11.27 10.74
CA GLN A 82 12.48 -10.80 9.38
C GLN A 82 12.40 -9.27 9.30
N ILE A 83 11.78 -8.64 10.30
CA ILE A 83 11.75 -7.17 10.42
C ILE A 83 13.18 -6.63 10.56
N GLY A 84 13.98 -7.19 11.46
CA GLY A 84 15.37 -6.78 11.66
C GLY A 84 16.22 -6.93 10.40
N ARG A 85 16.03 -8.00 9.63
CA ARG A 85 16.71 -8.20 8.33
C ARG A 85 16.31 -7.14 7.30
N LEU A 86 15.02 -6.79 7.23
CA LEU A 86 14.53 -5.75 6.33
C LEU A 86 15.04 -4.36 6.75
N GLU A 87 15.09 -4.07 8.05
CA GLU A 87 15.65 -2.83 8.58
C GLU A 87 17.16 -2.73 8.31
N ALA A 88 17.91 -3.81 8.47
CA ALA A 88 19.34 -3.87 8.11
C ALA A 88 19.56 -3.67 6.60
N LEU A 89 18.62 -4.13 5.77
CA LEU A 89 18.62 -3.84 4.33
C LEU A 89 18.23 -2.39 4.02
N GLY A 90 17.80 -1.59 5.01
CA GLY A 90 17.31 -0.22 4.81
C GLY A 90 15.93 -0.18 4.13
N PHE A 91 15.08 -1.16 4.42
CA PHE A 91 13.72 -1.19 3.89
C PHE A 91 12.86 -0.08 4.50
N GLU A 92 12.29 0.76 3.64
CA GLU A 92 11.36 1.80 4.06
C GLU A 92 9.97 1.20 4.31
N TRP A 93 9.55 1.20 5.57
CA TRP A 93 8.20 0.78 5.96
C TRP A 93 7.11 1.78 5.54
N ILE A 94 7.50 3.03 5.27
CA ILE A 94 6.62 4.14 4.91
C ILE A 94 7.10 4.71 3.57
N THR A 95 6.35 4.48 2.49
CA THR A 95 6.84 4.73 1.11
C THR A 95 6.02 5.73 0.30
N SER A 96 4.99 6.34 0.87
CA SER A 96 4.43 7.61 0.39
C SER A 96 3.39 8.17 1.36
N LYS A 97 3.37 9.52 1.44
CA LYS A 97 2.47 10.43 2.17
C LYS A 97 1.59 9.74 3.23
N VAL A 98 1.94 9.98 4.50
CA VAL A 98 1.09 9.73 5.69
C VAL A 98 -0.38 9.70 5.26
N SER A 99 -0.98 8.51 5.32
CA SER A 99 -2.42 8.36 5.19
C SER A 99 -3.03 8.99 6.45
N ILE A 100 -3.08 10.32 6.48
CA ILE A 100 -3.76 11.08 7.52
C ILE A 100 -5.21 10.63 7.46
N THR A 101 -5.69 10.07 8.56
CA THR A 101 -7.06 9.58 8.68
C THR A 101 -8.06 10.73 8.52
N PHE A 102 -9.32 10.38 8.24
CA PHE A 102 -10.38 11.39 8.19
C PHE A 102 -10.46 12.17 9.50
N ASP A 103 -10.36 11.49 10.65
CA ASP A 103 -10.46 12.13 11.97
C ASP A 103 -9.32 13.11 12.23
N GLU A 104 -8.08 12.75 11.89
CA GLU A 104 -6.93 13.66 11.98
C GLU A 104 -7.09 14.87 11.05
N ARG A 105 -7.63 14.68 9.85
CA ARG A 105 -7.95 15.78 8.93
C ARG A 105 -9.07 16.66 9.45
N PHE A 106 -10.08 16.07 10.06
CA PHE A 106 -11.21 16.79 10.66
C PHE A 106 -10.74 17.65 11.84
N ILE A 107 -9.91 17.10 12.73
CA ILE A 107 -9.28 17.85 13.84
C ILE A 107 -8.45 19.00 13.28
N ALA A 108 -7.62 18.76 12.27
CA ALA A 108 -6.83 19.81 11.62
C ALA A 108 -7.71 20.91 10.99
N LEU A 109 -8.84 20.54 10.38
CA LEU A 109 -9.80 21.49 9.83
C LEU A 109 -10.51 22.31 10.92
N ALA A 110 -10.89 21.67 12.03
CA ALA A 110 -11.50 22.35 13.17
C ALA A 110 -10.54 23.38 13.80
N ALA A 111 -9.27 23.01 13.96
CA ALA A 111 -8.21 23.90 14.43
C ALA A 111 -7.99 25.07 13.45
N TYR A 112 -7.98 24.79 12.14
CA TYR A 112 -7.88 25.82 11.11
C TYR A 112 -9.05 26.81 11.20
N LYS A 113 -10.29 26.31 11.29
CA LYS A 113 -11.49 27.15 11.43
C LYS A 113 -11.47 27.99 12.70
N ALA A 114 -11.01 27.45 13.82
CA ALA A 114 -10.88 28.21 15.05
C ALA A 114 -9.88 29.37 14.92
N LYS A 115 -8.80 29.19 14.15
CA LYS A 115 -7.76 30.21 13.94
C LYS A 115 -8.13 31.25 12.87
N HIS A 116 -8.79 30.84 11.79
CA HIS A 116 -8.99 31.67 10.59
C HIS A 116 -10.46 32.04 10.31
N GLY A 117 -11.41 31.46 11.06
CA GLY A 117 -12.85 31.74 10.96
C GLY A 117 -13.57 30.96 9.86
N ASP A 118 -12.87 30.27 8.97
CA ASP A 118 -13.47 29.50 7.88
C ASP A 118 -12.78 28.13 7.64
N CYS A 119 -13.33 27.35 6.69
CA CYS A 119 -12.76 26.05 6.28
C CYS A 119 -12.05 26.13 4.93
N ASN A 120 -11.58 27.31 4.51
CA ASN A 120 -10.97 27.56 3.20
C ASN A 120 -9.44 27.52 3.32
N ALA A 121 -8.92 26.37 3.74
CA ALA A 121 -7.48 26.15 3.81
C ALA A 121 -6.83 26.38 2.41
N PRO A 122 -5.75 27.17 2.32
CA PRO A 122 -5.11 27.50 1.06
C PRO A 122 -4.50 26.27 0.38
N GLN A 123 -4.49 26.31 -0.95
CA GLN A 123 -3.89 25.27 -1.82
C GLN A 123 -2.59 25.72 -2.47
N THR A 124 -1.99 26.79 -1.97
CA THR A 124 -0.69 27.25 -2.44
C THR A 124 0.40 26.34 -1.86
N PRO A 125 1.32 25.77 -2.68
CA PRO A 125 2.36 24.86 -2.20
C PRO A 125 3.28 25.43 -1.11
N SER A 126 3.40 26.76 -1.01
CA SER A 126 4.18 27.45 0.02
C SER A 126 3.46 27.60 1.36
N SER A 127 2.17 27.23 1.45
CA SER A 127 1.40 27.35 2.69
C SER A 127 1.61 26.14 3.60
N GLU A 128 1.74 26.39 4.91
CA GLU A 128 1.71 25.35 5.94
C GLU A 128 0.42 24.51 5.91
N TYR A 129 -0.68 25.07 5.36
CA TYR A 129 -1.98 24.42 5.25
C TYR A 129 -2.22 23.77 3.88
N TYR A 130 -1.23 23.74 2.98
CA TYR A 130 -1.36 23.19 1.61
C TYR A 130 -1.98 21.80 1.59
N SER A 131 -1.48 20.91 2.45
CA SER A 131 -1.96 19.54 2.58
C SER A 131 -3.44 19.47 3.01
N LEU A 132 -3.87 20.35 3.92
CA LEU A 132 -5.25 20.44 4.38
C LEU A 132 -6.16 21.01 3.28
N GLY A 133 -5.70 22.04 2.56
CA GLY A 133 -6.43 22.63 1.44
C GLY A 133 -6.65 21.66 0.29
N ALA A 134 -5.63 20.85 -0.05
CA ALA A 134 -5.75 19.78 -1.04
C ALA A 134 -6.82 18.75 -0.65
N TRP A 135 -6.79 18.28 0.60
CA TRP A 135 -7.79 17.36 1.14
C TRP A 135 -9.21 17.94 1.12
N CYS A 136 -9.40 19.20 1.51
CA CYS A 136 -10.70 19.87 1.39
C CYS A 136 -11.20 19.94 -0.07
N SER A 137 -10.30 20.10 -1.05
CA SER A 137 -10.65 20.04 -2.47
C SER A 137 -11.22 18.69 -2.85
N GLU A 138 -10.55 17.62 -2.45
CA GLU A 138 -10.91 16.24 -2.78
C GLU A 138 -12.29 15.89 -2.22
N ILE A 139 -12.60 16.37 -1.00
CA ILE A 139 -13.93 16.21 -0.39
C ILE A 139 -14.99 16.95 -1.20
N ARG A 140 -14.75 18.23 -1.54
CA ARG A 140 -15.71 19.03 -2.33
C ARG A 140 -15.95 18.41 -3.70
N GLN A 141 -14.91 17.89 -4.35
CA GLN A 141 -15.03 17.18 -5.63
C GLN A 141 -15.79 15.85 -5.49
N SER A 142 -15.55 15.10 -4.42
CA SER A 142 -16.27 13.86 -4.12
C SER A 142 -17.76 14.12 -3.89
N TYR A 143 -18.09 15.15 -3.11
CA TYR A 143 -19.48 15.58 -2.90
C TYR A 143 -20.16 15.99 -4.20
N LYS A 144 -19.48 16.75 -5.07
CA LYS A 144 -20.00 17.11 -6.40
C LYS A 144 -20.30 15.87 -7.26
N LYS A 145 -19.47 14.82 -7.19
CA LYS A 145 -19.72 13.55 -7.92
C LYS A 145 -20.93 12.81 -7.36
N ILE A 146 -21.09 12.77 -6.04
CA ILE A 146 -22.26 12.16 -5.38
C ILE A 146 -23.55 12.88 -5.79
N GLN A 147 -23.53 14.22 -5.82
CA GLN A 147 -24.66 15.03 -6.29
C GLN A 147 -25.02 14.78 -7.77
N GLN A 148 -24.06 14.30 -8.57
CA GLN A 148 -24.26 13.91 -9.96
C GLN A 148 -24.64 12.42 -10.13
N GLY A 149 -24.98 11.73 -9.04
CA GLY A 149 -25.34 10.31 -9.05
C GLY A 149 -24.16 9.36 -9.30
N LYS A 150 -22.92 9.83 -9.14
CA LYS A 150 -21.70 9.04 -9.34
C LYS A 150 -21.09 8.64 -8.00
N THR A 151 -20.75 7.37 -7.83
CA THR A 151 -20.06 6.85 -6.64
C THR A 151 -18.62 7.37 -6.59
N SER A 152 -18.20 7.98 -5.47
CA SER A 152 -16.80 8.37 -5.27
C SER A 152 -16.01 7.21 -4.66
N LEU A 153 -15.01 6.68 -5.38
CA LEU A 153 -14.21 5.52 -4.96
C LEU A 153 -13.04 5.86 -4.02
N ARG A 154 -12.72 7.15 -3.84
CA ARG A 154 -11.49 7.57 -3.12
C ARG A 154 -11.72 8.08 -1.69
N ASN A 155 -12.94 8.45 -1.34
CA ASN A 155 -13.31 8.88 0.01
C ASN A 155 -14.81 8.60 0.18
N PRO A 156 -15.21 7.43 0.72
CA PRO A 156 -16.59 7.22 1.09
C PRO A 156 -16.89 8.17 2.24
N LEU A 157 -17.62 9.24 1.94
CA LEU A 157 -18.31 10.05 2.95
C LEU A 157 -19.44 9.23 3.58
#